data_AF-A0A1V4MX51-F1
#
_entry.id   AF-A0A1V4MX51-F1
#
_cell.length_a   1.000
_cell.length_b   1.000
_cell.length_c   1.000
_cell.angle_alpha   90.00
_cell.angle_beta   90.00
_cell.angle_gamma   90.00
#
_symmetry.space_group_name_H-M   'P 1'
#
loop_
_entity.id
_entity.type
_entity.pdbx_description
1 polymer ?
#
loop_
_entity_poly.entity_id
_entity_poly.type
_entity_poly.pdbx_seq_one_letter_code
_entity_poly.pdbx_strand_id
1 'polypeptide(L)'
;MMKKGNRGSALILVMVSAVVFSILVAALYTLFQSNVQSQAWATERIQARFTAEAGMRMAVHMIMGGADVPQGDQPIQFLPETGDWQHMGDDLGWVQVWVDPHEKNDEISSANAYEVRCLAKVLSEDQEWMYGVASMVLPRNFAVYATFLNKTGAGYYGDGYRFDGPFHANEVVLLSSNTAGRDNDIWFYSFSVAADHYNYLIPGTGTIQPAYGPQHANLYIEPYEKMQMGEPYFVLNADTIPFGSDQVNWQGTRSAAMSGGLYLSGSSVPDGTRMILQRDTLLVMTDEDAIPDTFPLGGLDNNVVWIDNGVGNTVYLKTEEHSDFRLHGLPDDFPLTIGVMGNLAASGPILYQNIDLTDDDNKGILGLVVVEGDFYIADDPDMWDPTREWDTGMFNKWDISTGSNDYPYGVEVDCVIMVLEGFLECEVFLKSHLPNPAIDLEIVGGYIIEEEGYTTIADPWSGDTWGYMTLCKYDPRLMTMHPPFFPQTGLWDTAYWDERPEMNDSGDPLDKDWIGYDRI
;
A
#
# COMPACT_ATOMS: atom_id res chain seq x y z
N MET A 1 -55.87 82.34 -42.53
CA MET A 1 -54.95 81.99 -41.43
C MET A 1 -54.31 80.63 -41.78
N MET A 2 -53.12 80.63 -42.39
CA MET A 2 -52.47 79.39 -42.86
C MET A 2 -51.02 79.37 -42.34
N LYS A 3 -50.74 78.42 -41.43
CA LYS A 3 -49.47 78.21 -40.74
C LYS A 3 -48.36 77.85 -41.74
N LYS A 4 -47.33 78.69 -41.88
CA LYS A 4 -46.15 78.45 -42.73
C LYS A 4 -44.82 78.34 -41.97
N GLY A 5 -44.85 78.04 -40.66
CA GLY A 5 -43.66 78.12 -39.78
C GLY A 5 -43.03 76.82 -39.24
N ASN A 6 -43.60 75.61 -39.43
CA ASN A 6 -43.18 74.43 -38.64
C ASN A 6 -42.58 73.24 -39.43
N ARG A 7 -42.26 73.39 -40.72
CA ARG A 7 -41.76 72.24 -41.53
C ARG A 7 -40.25 72.02 -41.43
N GLY A 8 -39.45 73.06 -41.21
CA GLY A 8 -37.99 72.95 -41.06
C GLY A 8 -37.55 72.36 -39.71
N SER A 9 -38.27 72.71 -38.62
CA SER A 9 -38.02 72.17 -37.28
C SER A 9 -38.37 70.69 -37.17
N ALA A 10 -39.45 70.24 -37.82
CA ALA A 10 -39.83 68.83 -37.86
C ALA A 10 -38.79 67.97 -38.60
N LEU A 11 -38.20 68.48 -39.69
CA LEU A 11 -37.22 67.74 -40.48
C LEU A 11 -35.88 67.58 -39.75
N ILE A 12 -35.43 68.64 -39.06
CA ILE A 12 -34.23 68.59 -38.19
C ILE A 12 -34.45 67.59 -37.05
N LEU A 13 -35.64 67.58 -36.45
CA LEU A 13 -35.95 66.67 -35.35
C LEU A 13 -35.95 65.20 -35.82
N VAL A 14 -36.50 64.92 -37.01
CA VAL A 14 -36.43 63.57 -37.63
C VAL A 14 -34.98 63.17 -37.94
N MET A 15 -34.16 64.10 -38.45
CA MET A 15 -32.75 63.81 -38.77
C MET A 15 -31.92 63.55 -37.49
N VAL A 16 -32.10 64.35 -36.45
CA VAL A 16 -31.45 64.14 -35.14
C VAL A 16 -31.92 62.84 -34.52
N SER A 17 -33.22 62.54 -34.54
CA SER A 17 -33.74 61.25 -34.08
C SER A 17 -33.16 60.08 -34.87
N ALA A 18 -33.05 60.18 -36.20
CA ALA A 18 -32.46 59.13 -37.03
C ALA A 18 -30.98 58.88 -36.69
N VAL A 19 -30.19 59.95 -36.52
CA VAL A 19 -28.77 59.83 -36.11
C VAL A 19 -28.64 59.22 -34.72
N VAL A 20 -29.45 59.66 -33.75
CA VAL A 20 -29.45 59.11 -32.39
C VAL A 20 -29.86 57.63 -32.40
N PHE A 21 -30.88 57.26 -33.17
CA PHE A 21 -31.26 55.86 -33.34
C PHE A 21 -30.17 55.02 -34.00
N SER A 22 -29.48 55.53 -35.02
CA SER A 22 -28.35 54.81 -35.63
C SER A 22 -27.20 54.59 -34.64
N ILE A 23 -26.87 55.59 -33.82
CA ILE A 23 -25.85 55.45 -32.76
C ILE A 23 -26.28 54.43 -31.70
N LEU A 24 -27.56 54.47 -31.27
CA LEU A 24 -28.10 53.50 -30.32
C LEU A 24 -28.10 52.07 -30.88
N VAL A 25 -28.45 51.88 -32.15
CA VAL A 25 -28.41 50.56 -32.80
C VAL A 25 -26.98 50.06 -32.92
N ALA A 26 -26.02 50.92 -33.27
CA ALA A 26 -24.60 50.55 -33.30
C ALA A 26 -24.09 50.15 -31.90
N ALA A 27 -24.40 50.94 -30.86
CA ALA A 27 -24.03 50.63 -29.49
C ALA A 27 -24.67 49.32 -29.00
N LEU A 28 -25.95 49.09 -29.31
CA LEU A 28 -26.66 47.85 -28.99
C LEU A 28 -26.03 46.65 -29.69
N TYR A 29 -25.64 46.79 -30.96
CA TYR A 29 -24.94 45.76 -31.72
C TYR A 29 -23.57 45.43 -31.10
N THR A 30 -22.78 46.43 -30.72
CA THR A 30 -21.49 46.21 -30.05
C THR A 30 -21.68 45.51 -28.71
N LEU A 31 -22.71 45.87 -27.94
CA LEU A 31 -23.02 45.25 -26.66
C LEU A 31 -23.48 43.79 -26.83
N PHE A 32 -24.30 43.50 -27.85
CA PHE A 32 -24.65 42.12 -28.19
C PHE A 32 -23.44 41.30 -28.67
N GLN A 33 -22.58 41.86 -29.52
CA GLN A 33 -21.35 41.20 -29.95
C GLN A 33 -20.42 40.89 -28.78
N SER A 34 -20.23 41.85 -27.87
CA SER A 34 -19.44 41.65 -26.66
C SER A 34 -20.04 40.57 -25.75
N ASN A 35 -21.36 40.55 -25.56
CA ASN A 35 -22.00 39.50 -24.77
C ASN A 35 -21.88 38.11 -25.40
N VAL A 36 -22.01 38.01 -26.73
CA VAL A 36 -21.83 36.75 -27.47
C VAL A 36 -20.38 36.26 -27.35
N GLN A 37 -19.40 37.16 -27.48
CA GLN A 37 -17.98 36.82 -27.31
C GLN A 37 -17.68 36.37 -25.87
N SER A 38 -18.20 37.06 -24.85
CA SER A 38 -18.02 36.66 -23.45
C SER A 38 -18.67 35.30 -23.15
N GLN A 39 -19.84 35.00 -23.73
CA GLN A 39 -20.48 33.69 -23.59
C GLN A 39 -19.74 32.58 -24.33
N ALA A 40 -19.25 32.84 -25.55
CA ALA A 40 -18.43 31.90 -26.28
C ALA A 40 -17.15 31.57 -25.49
N TRP A 41 -16.44 32.59 -24.99
CA TRP A 41 -15.25 32.42 -24.16
C TRP A 41 -15.52 31.64 -22.86
N ALA A 42 -16.63 31.91 -22.18
CA ALA A 42 -17.02 31.17 -20.99
C ALA A 42 -17.31 29.69 -21.31
N THR A 43 -17.97 29.43 -22.46
CA THR A 43 -18.30 28.07 -22.91
C THR A 43 -17.04 27.31 -23.28
N GLU A 44 -16.12 27.93 -24.02
CA GLU A 44 -14.82 27.36 -24.39
C GLU A 44 -13.99 27.00 -23.16
N ARG A 45 -13.94 27.87 -22.13
CA ARG A 45 -13.22 27.54 -20.87
C ARG A 45 -13.83 26.35 -20.14
N ILE A 46 -15.16 26.29 -20.07
CA ILE A 46 -15.86 25.17 -19.42
C ILE A 46 -15.59 23.87 -20.20
N GLN A 47 -15.62 23.92 -21.53
CA GLN A 47 -15.35 22.76 -22.36
C GLN A 47 -13.87 22.34 -22.29
N ALA A 48 -12.93 23.29 -22.20
CA ALA A 48 -11.50 23.02 -22.04
C ALA A 48 -11.24 22.32 -20.71
N ARG A 49 -11.87 22.81 -19.64
CA ARG A 49 -11.87 22.15 -18.34
C ARG A 49 -12.40 20.73 -18.42
N PHE A 50 -13.60 20.51 -18.97
CA PHE A 50 -14.16 19.15 -19.08
C PHE A 50 -13.29 18.23 -19.94
N THR A 51 -12.67 18.77 -20.98
CA THR A 51 -11.74 18.03 -21.84
C THR A 51 -10.48 17.64 -21.06
N ALA A 52 -9.91 18.56 -20.27
CA ALA A 52 -8.76 18.27 -19.42
C ALA A 52 -9.10 17.22 -18.35
N GLU A 53 -10.25 17.37 -17.68
CA GLU A 53 -10.72 16.38 -16.70
C GLU A 53 -10.96 15.00 -17.34
N ALA A 54 -11.50 14.96 -18.57
CA ALA A 54 -11.71 13.70 -19.30
C ALA A 54 -10.38 13.04 -19.71
N GLY A 55 -9.42 13.80 -20.24
CA GLY A 55 -8.08 13.31 -20.57
C GLY A 55 -7.35 12.79 -19.33
N MET A 56 -7.45 13.51 -18.21
CA MET A 56 -6.85 13.08 -16.96
C MET A 56 -7.50 11.80 -16.41
N ARG A 57 -8.83 11.71 -16.40
CA ARG A 57 -9.53 10.48 -15.98
C ARG A 57 -9.19 9.29 -16.87
N MET A 58 -9.06 9.51 -18.17
CA MET A 58 -8.66 8.45 -19.10
C MET A 58 -7.25 7.96 -18.78
N ALA A 59 -6.30 8.86 -18.57
CA ALA A 59 -4.93 8.50 -18.21
C ALA A 59 -4.87 7.76 -16.87
N VAL A 60 -5.52 8.28 -15.83
CA VAL A 60 -5.63 7.60 -14.54
C VAL A 60 -6.24 6.21 -14.71
N HIS A 61 -7.32 6.07 -15.48
CA HIS A 61 -7.93 4.78 -15.74
C HIS A 61 -7.01 3.81 -16.50
N MET A 62 -6.19 4.30 -17.43
CA MET A 62 -5.20 3.49 -18.13
C MET A 62 -4.07 3.03 -17.19
N ILE A 63 -3.55 3.93 -16.35
CA ILE A 63 -2.56 3.61 -15.32
C ILE A 63 -3.11 2.54 -14.37
N MET A 64 -4.32 2.76 -13.84
CA MET A 64 -5.02 1.78 -12.99
C MET A 64 -5.28 0.45 -13.71
N GLY A 65 -5.45 0.47 -15.03
CA GLY A 65 -5.65 -0.70 -15.87
C GLY A 65 -4.36 -1.45 -16.25
N GLY A 66 -3.20 -1.03 -15.73
CA GLY A 66 -1.91 -1.68 -15.96
C GLY A 66 -1.19 -1.21 -17.23
N ALA A 67 -1.47 0.01 -17.71
CA ALA A 67 -0.64 0.62 -18.75
C ALA A 67 0.80 0.81 -18.24
N ASP A 68 1.77 0.64 -19.14
CA ASP A 68 3.19 0.83 -18.82
C ASP A 68 3.44 2.30 -18.49
N VAL A 69 3.77 2.57 -17.23
CA VAL A 69 3.99 3.92 -16.71
C VAL A 69 5.48 4.22 -16.64
N PRO A 70 5.88 5.49 -16.83
CA PRO A 70 7.28 5.90 -16.76
C PRO A 70 7.96 5.37 -15.50
N GLN A 71 9.10 4.71 -15.70
CA GLN A 71 10.06 4.39 -14.66
C GLN A 71 11.20 5.41 -14.74
N GLY A 72 11.63 5.96 -13.60
CA GLY A 72 12.72 6.95 -13.50
C GLY A 72 12.28 8.25 -12.79
N ASP A 73 13.05 9.32 -13.00
CA ASP A 73 12.89 10.59 -12.26
C ASP A 73 12.38 11.73 -13.15
N GLN A 74 11.89 11.43 -14.36
CA GLN A 74 11.54 12.46 -15.34
C GLN A 74 10.12 12.28 -15.87
N PRO A 75 9.35 13.36 -15.99
CA PRO A 75 8.04 13.33 -16.63
C PRO A 75 8.12 12.81 -18.07
N ILE A 76 7.16 11.96 -18.46
CA ILE A 76 6.98 11.56 -19.86
C ILE A 76 5.59 11.91 -20.35
N GLN A 77 5.48 12.17 -21.65
CA GLN A 77 4.19 12.30 -22.29
C GLN A 77 3.54 10.92 -22.45
N PHE A 78 2.41 10.72 -21.77
CA PHE A 78 1.69 9.45 -21.71
C PHE A 78 0.56 9.38 -22.75
N LEU A 79 -0.15 10.50 -23.00
CA LEU A 79 -1.18 10.58 -24.03
C LEU A 79 -1.04 11.85 -24.88
N PRO A 80 -0.91 11.74 -26.21
CA PRO A 80 -0.43 10.56 -26.95
C PRO A 80 1.08 10.38 -26.73
N GLU A 81 1.59 9.15 -26.80
CA GLU A 81 3.04 8.87 -26.71
C GLU A 81 3.87 9.53 -27.83
N THR A 82 3.23 10.07 -28.87
CA THR A 82 3.90 10.61 -30.07
C THR A 82 4.52 12.00 -29.88
N GLY A 83 4.22 12.69 -28.77
CA GLY A 83 4.62 14.08 -28.58
C GLY A 83 3.57 15.11 -29.05
N ASP A 84 2.48 14.65 -29.67
CA ASP A 84 1.44 15.51 -30.27
C ASP A 84 0.23 15.72 -29.33
N TRP A 85 -0.88 16.25 -29.87
CA TRP A 85 -2.16 16.34 -29.17
C TRP A 85 -3.10 15.19 -29.54
N GLN A 86 -3.77 14.61 -28.55
CA GLN A 86 -4.77 13.56 -28.74
C GLN A 86 -6.16 14.17 -28.91
N HIS A 87 -6.81 13.91 -30.05
CA HIS A 87 -8.21 14.31 -30.26
C HIS A 87 -9.16 13.38 -29.50
N MET A 88 -10.05 13.96 -28.68
CA MET A 88 -11.04 13.22 -27.87
C MET A 88 -12.43 13.12 -28.54
N GLY A 89 -12.57 13.66 -29.77
CA GLY A 89 -13.81 13.67 -30.55
C GLY A 89 -14.47 15.05 -30.56
N ASP A 90 -15.34 15.31 -31.54
CA ASP A 90 -15.82 16.67 -31.87
C ASP A 90 -16.56 17.41 -30.74
N ASP A 91 -17.16 16.67 -29.80
CA ASP A 91 -17.83 17.23 -28.62
C ASP A 91 -16.85 17.56 -27.48
N LEU A 92 -15.68 16.94 -27.52
CA LEU A 92 -14.54 17.20 -26.65
C LEU A 92 -13.45 17.92 -27.45
N GLY A 93 -12.37 18.29 -26.77
CA GLY A 93 -11.25 18.93 -27.42
C GLY A 93 -10.08 18.00 -27.69
N TRP A 94 -8.90 18.60 -27.64
CA TRP A 94 -7.59 17.98 -27.73
C TRP A 94 -6.96 17.94 -26.35
N VAL A 95 -6.24 16.86 -26.04
CA VAL A 95 -5.53 16.70 -24.77
C VAL A 95 -4.07 16.31 -24.98
N GLN A 96 -3.24 16.74 -24.05
CA GLN A 96 -1.90 16.23 -23.83
C GLN A 96 -1.78 15.84 -22.37
N VAL A 97 -1.40 14.60 -22.09
CA VAL A 97 -1.23 14.09 -20.73
C VAL A 97 0.22 13.71 -20.52
N TRP A 98 0.79 14.23 -19.44
CA TRP A 98 2.10 13.87 -18.93
C TRP A 98 1.93 13.12 -17.63
N VAL A 99 2.74 12.09 -17.45
CA VAL A 99 2.82 11.32 -16.22
C VAL A 99 4.22 11.53 -15.69
N ASP A 100 4.27 12.05 -14.48
CA ASP A 100 5.49 12.21 -13.73
C ASP A 100 5.59 11.10 -12.69
N PRO A 101 6.59 10.21 -12.77
CA PRO A 101 6.94 9.41 -11.61
C PRO A 101 7.35 10.39 -10.51
N HIS A 102 6.56 10.49 -9.44
CA HIS A 102 6.83 11.46 -8.38
C HIS A 102 8.30 11.38 -7.98
N GLU A 103 8.99 12.53 -7.85
CA GLU A 103 10.39 12.60 -7.41
C GLU A 103 10.56 11.59 -6.27
N LYS A 104 11.37 10.58 -6.54
CA LYS A 104 11.55 9.39 -5.75
C LYS A 104 10.47 8.28 -5.78
N ASN A 105 10.19 7.73 -6.96
CA ASN A 105 9.62 6.37 -7.05
C ASN A 105 10.60 5.29 -6.52
N ASP A 106 11.88 5.63 -6.34
CA ASP A 106 12.89 4.86 -5.60
C ASP A 106 12.82 5.09 -4.09
N GLU A 107 12.14 6.14 -3.61
CA GLU A 107 11.78 6.26 -2.20
C GLU A 107 10.58 5.36 -1.91
N ILE A 108 10.85 4.47 -0.96
CA ILE A 108 9.92 3.59 -0.25
C ILE A 108 8.63 4.32 0.14
N SER A 109 8.70 5.64 0.40
CA SER A 109 7.55 6.46 0.79
C SER A 109 6.53 6.78 -0.29
N SER A 110 6.99 6.79 -1.54
CA SER A 110 6.24 7.25 -2.71
C SER A 110 6.29 6.24 -3.84
N ALA A 111 6.80 5.03 -3.61
CA ALA A 111 7.04 4.08 -4.67
C ALA A 111 5.72 3.70 -5.40
N ASN A 112 5.68 4.05 -6.69
CA ASN A 112 4.54 4.00 -7.60
C ASN A 112 3.49 5.12 -7.43
N ALA A 113 3.84 6.23 -6.81
CA ALA A 113 3.06 7.47 -6.89
C ALA A 113 3.30 8.13 -8.24
N TYR A 114 2.22 8.59 -8.88
CA TYR A 114 2.32 9.30 -10.15
C TYR A 114 1.55 10.61 -10.10
N GLU A 115 2.20 11.72 -10.44
CA GLU A 115 1.49 12.94 -10.78
C GLU A 115 1.08 12.89 -12.25
N VAL A 116 -0.23 12.84 -12.49
CA VAL A 116 -0.82 12.93 -13.82
C VAL A 116 -1.18 14.39 -14.07
N ARG A 117 -0.64 14.97 -15.14
CA ARG A 117 -0.88 16.35 -15.56
C ARG A 117 -1.51 16.34 -16.93
N CYS A 118 -2.63 17.03 -17.10
CA CYS A 118 -3.38 17.08 -18.35
C CYS A 118 -3.57 18.54 -18.79
N LEU A 119 -3.26 18.81 -20.04
CA LEU A 119 -3.51 20.08 -20.71
C LEU A 119 -4.55 19.87 -21.82
N ALA A 120 -5.49 20.79 -21.96
CA ALA A 120 -6.54 20.70 -22.97
C ALA A 120 -6.72 21.96 -23.81
N LYS A 121 -7.13 21.76 -25.07
CA LYS A 121 -7.58 22.76 -26.06
C LYS A 121 -8.93 22.32 -26.62
N VAL A 122 -9.81 23.21 -27.11
CA VAL A 122 -11.19 22.83 -27.48
C VAL A 122 -11.49 22.92 -28.96
N LEU A 123 -11.05 23.97 -29.63
CA LEU A 123 -11.49 24.25 -31.00
C LEU A 123 -10.55 23.68 -32.06
N SER A 124 -9.26 23.73 -31.78
CA SER A 124 -8.20 23.27 -32.68
C SER A 124 -6.91 23.03 -31.92
N GLU A 125 -6.06 22.18 -32.46
CA GLU A 125 -4.70 21.95 -31.98
C GLU A 125 -3.86 23.24 -31.90
N ASP A 126 -4.05 24.16 -32.87
CA ASP A 126 -3.33 25.44 -32.97
C ASP A 126 -3.84 26.55 -32.02
N GLN A 127 -4.76 26.23 -31.10
CA GLN A 127 -5.32 27.22 -30.19
C GLN A 127 -4.31 27.59 -29.09
N GLU A 128 -4.10 28.90 -28.86
CA GLU A 128 -3.19 29.39 -27.80
C GLU A 128 -3.77 29.23 -26.38
N TRP A 129 -5.10 29.18 -26.25
CA TRP A 129 -5.76 29.05 -24.96
C TRP A 129 -5.82 27.60 -24.52
N MET A 130 -5.23 27.34 -23.36
CA MET A 130 -5.13 26.02 -22.76
C MET A 130 -5.75 26.01 -21.36
N TYR A 131 -6.11 24.81 -20.90
CA TYR A 131 -6.55 24.59 -19.52
C TYR A 131 -5.84 23.37 -18.95
N GLY A 132 -5.12 23.57 -17.84
CA GLY A 132 -4.42 22.51 -17.14
C GLY A 132 -5.17 21.98 -15.93
N VAL A 133 -5.04 20.68 -15.67
CA VAL A 133 -5.44 20.04 -14.41
C VAL A 133 -4.34 19.04 -14.03
N ALA A 134 -4.08 18.88 -12.73
CA ALA A 134 -3.15 17.89 -12.21
C ALA A 134 -3.80 17.06 -11.11
N SER A 135 -3.36 15.81 -10.98
CA SER A 135 -3.83 14.90 -9.95
C SER A 135 -2.73 13.92 -9.59
N MET A 136 -2.60 13.59 -8.32
CA MET A 136 -1.69 12.53 -7.88
C MET A 136 -2.49 11.26 -7.63
N VAL A 137 -2.03 10.17 -8.24
CA VAL A 137 -2.58 8.83 -8.05
C VAL A 137 -1.55 7.96 -7.33
N LEU A 138 -2.03 7.24 -6.33
CA LEU A 138 -1.23 6.41 -5.45
C LEU A 138 -1.84 5.01 -5.44
N PRO A 139 -1.10 3.95 -5.76
CA PRO A 139 -1.61 2.61 -5.56
C PRO A 139 -1.69 2.35 -4.06
N ARG A 140 -2.80 1.77 -3.63
CA ARG A 140 -2.95 1.37 -2.24
C ARG A 140 -2.13 0.10 -2.02
N ASN A 141 -1.11 0.20 -1.18
CA ASN A 141 -0.24 -0.90 -0.83
C ASN A 141 -0.84 -1.74 0.30
N PHE A 142 -0.68 -3.06 0.27
CA PHE A 142 -1.07 -3.94 1.37
C PHE A 142 -0.27 -3.66 2.66
N ALA A 143 0.96 -3.15 2.52
CA ALA A 143 1.84 -2.88 3.65
C ALA A 143 1.25 -1.87 4.66
N VAL A 144 0.24 -1.09 4.28
CA VAL A 144 -0.44 -0.15 5.19
C VAL A 144 -1.14 -0.87 6.36
N TYR A 145 -1.53 -2.14 6.17
CA TYR A 145 -2.24 -2.90 7.18
C TYR A 145 -1.29 -3.48 8.22
N ALA A 146 -1.59 -3.26 9.50
CA ALA A 146 -0.98 -4.04 10.59
C ALA A 146 -1.47 -5.50 10.51
N THR A 147 -2.75 -5.68 10.18
CA THR A 147 -3.35 -6.98 10.04
C THR A 147 -4.34 -6.96 8.89
N PHE A 148 -4.11 -7.84 7.91
CA PHE A 148 -5.06 -8.12 6.85
C PHE A 148 -5.34 -9.63 6.81
N LEU A 149 -6.62 -10.00 6.87
CA LEU A 149 -7.07 -11.39 6.81
C LEU A 149 -7.98 -11.57 5.60
N ASN A 150 -7.57 -12.41 4.64
CA ASN A 150 -8.51 -12.81 3.59
C ASN A 150 -9.60 -13.72 4.17
N LYS A 151 -9.17 -14.71 4.96
CA LYS A 151 -10.01 -15.60 5.76
C LYS A 151 -9.65 -15.47 7.23
N THR A 152 -10.65 -15.50 8.08
CA THR A 152 -10.50 -15.25 9.52
C THR A 152 -10.15 -16.50 10.32
N GLY A 153 -10.09 -17.66 9.67
CA GLY A 153 -9.78 -18.96 10.28
C GLY A 153 -10.86 -19.43 11.26
N ALA A 154 -10.51 -20.44 12.07
CA ALA A 154 -11.42 -21.04 13.06
C ALA A 154 -11.32 -20.41 14.47
N GLY A 155 -10.44 -19.42 14.65
CA GLY A 155 -10.13 -18.78 15.93
C GLY A 155 -11.13 -17.70 16.36
N TYR A 156 -10.84 -17.06 17.49
CA TYR A 156 -11.49 -15.83 17.92
C TYR A 156 -10.49 -14.89 18.60
N TYR A 157 -10.70 -13.59 18.45
CA TYR A 157 -9.93 -12.57 19.16
C TYR A 157 -10.66 -12.15 20.43
N GLY A 158 -9.96 -12.17 21.56
CA GLY A 158 -10.55 -11.99 22.88
C GLY A 158 -9.93 -10.86 23.70
N ASP A 159 -10.24 -10.85 24.99
CA ASP A 159 -9.62 -9.95 25.97
C ASP A 159 -8.09 -10.02 25.89
N GLY A 160 -7.43 -8.86 25.95
CA GLY A 160 -5.99 -8.71 25.90
C GLY A 160 -5.38 -8.62 24.49
N TYR A 161 -6.13 -8.93 23.44
CA TYR A 161 -5.66 -8.73 22.06
C TYR A 161 -5.55 -7.25 21.73
N ARG A 162 -4.48 -6.88 21.03
CA ARG A 162 -4.19 -5.50 20.66
C ARG A 162 -3.64 -5.43 19.24
N PHE A 163 -4.32 -4.66 18.40
CA PHE A 163 -3.96 -4.43 17.00
C PHE A 163 -3.62 -2.95 16.81
N ASP A 164 -2.34 -2.61 16.96
CA ASP A 164 -1.81 -1.23 17.03
C ASP A 164 -1.79 -0.44 15.70
N GLY A 165 -2.41 -0.96 14.65
CA GLY A 165 -2.54 -0.30 13.35
C GLY A 165 -3.77 -0.75 12.55
N PRO A 166 -3.86 -0.42 11.26
CA PRO A 166 -5.05 -0.71 10.46
C PRO A 166 -5.35 -2.21 10.38
N PHE A 167 -6.52 -2.62 10.86
CA PHE A 167 -7.05 -3.97 10.75
C PHE A 167 -8.13 -4.04 9.66
N HIS A 168 -8.00 -4.99 8.74
CA HIS A 168 -9.01 -5.30 7.74
C HIS A 168 -9.21 -6.81 7.58
N ALA A 169 -10.46 -7.23 7.41
CA ALA A 169 -10.76 -8.61 7.03
C ALA A 169 -11.82 -8.67 5.92
N ASN A 170 -11.54 -9.50 4.90
CA ASN A 170 -12.49 -9.80 3.82
C ASN A 170 -13.64 -10.70 4.30
N GLU A 171 -13.43 -11.47 5.37
CA GLU A 171 -14.44 -12.35 5.97
C GLU A 171 -14.87 -11.89 7.37
N VAL A 172 -15.96 -12.50 7.87
CA VAL A 172 -16.50 -12.20 9.20
C VAL A 172 -15.51 -12.66 10.26
N VAL A 173 -15.06 -11.74 11.12
CA VAL A 173 -14.22 -12.06 12.27
C VAL A 173 -15.06 -12.52 13.46
N LEU A 174 -14.48 -13.40 14.29
CA LEU A 174 -15.08 -13.83 15.56
C LEU A 174 -14.37 -13.13 16.72
N LEU A 175 -15.11 -12.34 17.49
CA LEU A 175 -14.65 -11.61 18.67
C LEU A 175 -15.31 -12.17 19.93
N SER A 176 -14.64 -12.09 21.07
CA SER A 176 -15.16 -12.53 22.36
C SER A 176 -14.70 -11.58 23.46
N SER A 177 -15.43 -11.50 24.56
CA SER A 177 -14.95 -10.84 25.78
C SER A 177 -15.49 -11.54 27.01
N ASN A 178 -14.59 -11.95 27.91
CA ASN A 178 -14.94 -12.59 29.18
C ASN A 178 -15.04 -11.55 30.31
N THR A 179 -14.53 -10.33 30.11
CA THR A 179 -14.57 -9.27 31.12
C THR A 179 -15.92 -8.56 31.15
N ALA A 180 -16.41 -8.28 32.36
CA ALA A 180 -17.69 -7.58 32.55
C ALA A 180 -17.58 -6.05 32.29
N GLY A 181 -16.42 -5.58 31.83
CA GLY A 181 -16.08 -4.18 31.62
C GLY A 181 -14.91 -4.05 30.65
N ARG A 182 -14.55 -2.79 30.38
CA ARG A 182 -13.73 -2.38 29.22
C ARG A 182 -12.23 -2.58 29.37
N ASP A 183 -11.73 -2.72 30.60
CA ASP A 183 -10.30 -2.54 30.91
C ASP A 183 -9.36 -3.55 30.23
N ASN A 184 -9.90 -4.68 29.78
CA ASN A 184 -9.16 -5.76 29.12
C ASN A 184 -9.78 -6.18 27.79
N ASP A 185 -10.84 -5.51 27.31
CA ASP A 185 -11.45 -5.88 26.05
C ASP A 185 -10.46 -5.62 24.89
N ILE A 186 -10.74 -6.26 23.76
CA ILE A 186 -9.93 -6.16 22.55
C ILE A 186 -9.72 -4.70 22.09
N TRP A 187 -8.50 -4.40 21.66
CA TRP A 187 -8.11 -3.07 21.20
C TRP A 187 -7.75 -3.09 19.71
N PHE A 188 -8.32 -2.18 18.93
CA PHE A 188 -7.97 -1.93 17.53
C PHE A 188 -7.68 -0.45 17.29
N TYR A 189 -6.66 -0.15 16.50
CA TYR A 189 -6.41 1.23 16.07
C TYR A 189 -7.52 1.72 15.12
N SER A 190 -7.89 0.86 14.17
CA SER A 190 -9.08 0.95 13.32
C SER A 190 -9.53 -0.46 12.96
N PHE A 191 -10.84 -0.66 12.85
CA PHE A 191 -11.47 -1.94 12.59
C PHE A 191 -12.32 -1.86 11.31
N SER A 192 -11.98 -2.69 10.33
CA SER A 192 -12.69 -2.77 9.05
C SER A 192 -13.01 -4.23 8.70
N VAL A 193 -14.26 -4.50 8.33
CA VAL A 193 -14.68 -5.84 7.89
C VAL A 193 -15.57 -5.69 6.67
N ALA A 194 -15.41 -6.57 5.68
CA ALA A 194 -16.23 -6.51 4.48
C ALA A 194 -17.70 -6.93 4.72
N ALA A 195 -17.94 -7.74 5.74
CA ALA A 195 -19.29 -8.08 6.17
C ALA A 195 -19.99 -6.92 6.88
N ASP A 196 -21.33 -6.95 6.88
CA ASP A 196 -22.16 -5.98 7.59
C ASP A 196 -22.17 -6.16 9.13
N HIS A 197 -21.44 -7.17 9.64
CA HIS A 197 -21.34 -7.52 11.05
C HIS A 197 -20.00 -8.23 11.34
N TYR A 198 -19.67 -8.31 12.62
CA TYR A 198 -18.75 -9.31 13.14
C TYR A 198 -19.52 -10.32 14.00
N ASN A 199 -18.92 -11.48 14.28
CA ASN A 199 -19.50 -12.46 15.17
C ASN A 199 -18.99 -12.27 16.60
N TYR A 200 -19.89 -12.30 17.57
CA TYR A 200 -19.59 -12.34 18.99
C TYR A 200 -19.76 -13.77 19.53
N LEU A 201 -18.68 -14.37 20.01
CA LEU A 201 -18.68 -15.62 20.75
C LEU A 201 -19.07 -15.34 22.21
N ILE A 202 -20.15 -15.95 22.69
CA ILE A 202 -20.55 -15.82 24.10
C ILE A 202 -19.64 -16.71 24.96
N PRO A 203 -18.86 -16.12 25.89
CA PRO A 203 -18.06 -16.84 26.88
C PRO A 203 -18.74 -18.04 27.51
N GLY A 204 -18.03 -19.17 27.58
CA GLY A 204 -18.46 -20.36 28.32
C GLY A 204 -19.67 -21.11 27.75
N THR A 205 -20.31 -20.62 26.69
CA THR A 205 -21.46 -21.30 26.04
C THR A 205 -21.14 -21.80 24.64
N GLY A 206 -20.12 -21.24 23.98
CA GLY A 206 -19.79 -21.55 22.59
C GLY A 206 -20.81 -21.02 21.57
N THR A 207 -21.80 -20.22 22.02
CA THR A 207 -22.84 -19.68 21.13
C THR A 207 -22.30 -18.46 20.39
N ILE A 208 -22.57 -18.36 19.10
CA ILE A 208 -22.15 -17.24 18.24
C ILE A 208 -23.36 -16.36 17.92
N GLN A 209 -23.19 -15.04 18.01
CA GLN A 209 -24.23 -14.04 17.70
C GLN A 209 -23.67 -12.93 16.80
N PRO A 210 -24.41 -12.44 15.80
CA PRO A 210 -23.95 -11.32 15.00
C PRO A 210 -24.02 -10.00 15.79
N ALA A 211 -23.02 -9.14 15.59
CA ALA A 211 -22.87 -7.85 16.23
C ALA A 211 -22.56 -6.75 15.19
N TYR A 212 -23.22 -5.60 15.36
CA TYR A 212 -23.31 -4.55 14.32
C TYR A 212 -22.74 -3.20 14.79
N GLY A 213 -22.06 -3.17 15.92
CA GLY A 213 -21.54 -1.95 16.50
C GLY A 213 -20.38 -2.20 17.44
N PRO A 214 -19.69 -1.13 17.87
CA PRO A 214 -18.46 -1.24 18.65
C PRO A 214 -18.68 -1.73 20.09
N GLN A 215 -19.93 -1.88 20.53
CA GLN A 215 -20.27 -2.57 21.76
C GLN A 215 -21.37 -3.60 21.51
N HIS A 216 -21.16 -4.81 22.01
CA HIS A 216 -22.16 -5.87 21.98
C HIS A 216 -22.04 -6.77 23.22
N ALA A 217 -23.13 -6.93 23.96
CA ALA A 217 -23.13 -7.66 25.23
C ALA A 217 -22.02 -7.14 26.19
N ASN A 218 -21.05 -7.98 26.52
CA ASN A 218 -19.93 -7.61 27.40
C ASN A 218 -18.75 -7.01 26.63
N LEU A 219 -18.68 -7.20 25.31
CA LEU A 219 -17.58 -6.72 24.48
C LEU A 219 -17.71 -5.23 24.20
N TYR A 220 -16.65 -4.48 24.47
CA TYR A 220 -16.39 -3.14 23.97
C TYR A 220 -15.11 -3.17 23.12
N ILE A 221 -15.22 -2.76 21.87
CA ILE A 221 -14.06 -2.63 20.99
C ILE A 221 -13.35 -1.33 21.34
N GLU A 222 -12.11 -1.41 21.83
CA GLU A 222 -11.31 -0.27 22.24
C GLU A 222 -10.49 0.32 21.08
N PRO A 223 -10.19 1.65 21.08
CA PRO A 223 -10.71 2.67 21.98
C PRO A 223 -12.16 3.04 21.63
N TYR A 224 -13.10 2.72 22.51
CA TYR A 224 -14.54 2.73 22.20
C TYR A 224 -15.06 4.08 21.70
N GLU A 225 -14.62 5.17 22.32
CA GLU A 225 -15.02 6.52 21.94
C GLU A 225 -14.60 6.88 20.52
N LYS A 226 -13.45 6.35 20.07
CA LYS A 226 -12.95 6.50 18.70
C LYS A 226 -13.78 5.64 17.75
N MET A 227 -14.07 4.40 18.13
CA MET A 227 -14.90 3.48 17.34
C MET A 227 -16.33 3.99 17.14
N GLN A 228 -16.90 4.67 18.15
CA GLN A 228 -18.22 5.30 18.04
C GLN A 228 -18.28 6.43 17.00
N MET A 229 -17.14 6.99 16.59
CA MET A 229 -17.11 8.02 15.55
C MET A 229 -17.44 7.45 14.15
N GLY A 230 -17.37 6.13 13.97
CA GLY A 230 -17.57 5.46 12.67
C GLY A 230 -16.32 5.54 11.79
N GLU A 231 -16.50 5.63 10.48
CA GLU A 231 -15.39 5.73 9.52
C GLU A 231 -14.43 6.91 9.86
N PRO A 232 -13.11 6.71 9.76
CA PRO A 232 -12.41 5.50 9.26
C PRO A 232 -12.12 4.45 10.35
N TYR A 233 -12.58 4.66 11.59
CA TYR A 233 -12.15 3.87 12.74
C TYR A 233 -12.94 2.59 12.95
N PHE A 234 -14.23 2.59 12.64
CA PHE A 234 -15.09 1.40 12.71
C PHE A 234 -15.93 1.32 11.44
N VAL A 235 -15.64 0.32 10.61
CA VAL A 235 -16.23 0.16 9.27
C VAL A 235 -16.74 -1.27 9.11
N LEU A 236 -18.06 -1.39 8.92
CA LEU A 236 -18.71 -2.62 8.48
C LEU A 236 -19.23 -2.37 7.06
N ASN A 237 -19.37 -3.42 6.25
CA ASN A 237 -19.57 -3.30 4.79
C ASN A 237 -18.42 -2.58 4.08
N ALA A 238 -17.18 -2.80 4.51
CA ALA A 238 -16.04 -2.36 3.72
C ALA A 238 -15.99 -3.10 2.37
N ASP A 239 -15.36 -2.52 1.36
CA ASP A 239 -15.12 -3.24 0.11
C ASP A 239 -14.16 -4.41 0.35
N THR A 240 -14.47 -5.58 -0.20
CA THR A 240 -13.52 -6.70 -0.25
C THR A 240 -12.31 -6.31 -1.10
N ILE A 241 -11.12 -6.57 -0.58
CA ILE A 241 -9.88 -6.31 -1.30
C ILE A 241 -9.46 -7.60 -2.00
N PRO A 242 -9.30 -7.63 -3.35
CA PRO A 242 -8.85 -8.82 -4.05
C PRO A 242 -7.52 -9.32 -3.48
N PHE A 243 -7.49 -10.58 -3.06
CA PHE A 243 -6.33 -11.21 -2.43
C PHE A 243 -6.20 -12.66 -2.90
N GLY A 244 -4.97 -13.15 -2.98
CA GLY A 244 -4.63 -14.46 -3.55
C GLY A 244 -3.53 -14.37 -4.61
N SER A 245 -2.89 -15.50 -4.90
CA SER A 245 -1.81 -15.59 -5.91
C SER A 245 -2.27 -15.22 -7.33
N ASP A 246 -3.57 -15.33 -7.61
CA ASP A 246 -4.17 -15.03 -8.90
C ASP A 246 -4.72 -13.60 -8.99
N GLN A 247 -4.88 -12.92 -7.86
CA GLN A 247 -5.40 -11.55 -7.77
C GLN A 247 -4.29 -10.52 -7.52
N VAL A 248 -3.26 -10.90 -6.77
CA VAL A 248 -2.15 -10.03 -6.37
C VAL A 248 -0.99 -10.17 -7.35
N ASN A 249 -0.45 -9.06 -7.86
CA ASN A 249 0.65 -9.05 -8.82
C ASN A 249 2.03 -9.29 -8.15
N TRP A 250 2.24 -10.49 -7.61
CA TRP A 250 3.55 -10.91 -7.08
C TRP A 250 4.57 -11.22 -8.20
N GLN A 251 4.10 -11.45 -9.42
CA GLN A 251 4.95 -11.71 -10.58
C GLN A 251 5.81 -10.49 -10.93
N GLY A 252 5.33 -9.27 -10.61
CA GLY A 252 6.12 -8.04 -10.69
C GLY A 252 7.36 -8.10 -9.80
N THR A 253 7.20 -8.48 -8.53
CA THR A 253 8.30 -8.68 -7.57
C THR A 253 9.31 -9.70 -8.09
N ARG A 254 8.82 -10.86 -8.56
CA ARG A 254 9.69 -11.90 -9.17
C ARG A 254 10.44 -11.39 -10.39
N SER A 255 9.77 -10.64 -11.27
CA SER A 255 10.38 -10.12 -12.49
C SER A 255 11.46 -9.08 -12.19
N ALA A 256 11.24 -8.22 -11.18
CA ALA A 256 12.24 -7.26 -10.70
C ALA A 256 13.50 -7.95 -10.16
N ALA A 257 13.33 -9.04 -9.41
CA ALA A 257 14.46 -9.86 -8.96
C ALA A 257 15.26 -10.46 -10.13
N MET A 258 14.58 -10.90 -11.20
CA MET A 258 15.25 -11.45 -12.39
C MET A 258 15.95 -10.39 -13.26
N SER A 259 15.46 -9.16 -13.29
CA SER A 259 15.95 -8.09 -14.18
C SER A 259 17.01 -7.17 -13.56
N GLY A 260 17.13 -7.16 -12.23
CA GLY A 260 18.10 -6.31 -11.52
C GLY A 260 18.29 -6.61 -10.04
N GLY A 261 17.58 -7.59 -9.48
CA GLY A 261 17.74 -8.04 -8.10
C GLY A 261 18.51 -9.37 -8.01
N LEU A 262 18.25 -10.12 -6.93
CA LEU A 262 18.82 -11.44 -6.71
C LEU A 262 17.78 -12.53 -6.94
N TYR A 263 18.03 -13.43 -7.89
CA TYR A 263 17.18 -14.61 -8.13
C TYR A 263 17.92 -15.89 -7.73
N LEU A 264 17.39 -16.61 -6.75
CA LEU A 264 17.88 -17.92 -6.32
C LEU A 264 16.94 -19.00 -6.86
N SER A 265 17.47 -19.86 -7.74
CA SER A 265 16.72 -20.98 -8.33
C SER A 265 16.49 -22.11 -7.33
N GLY A 266 15.47 -22.94 -7.53
CA GLY A 266 15.22 -24.12 -6.67
C GLY A 266 16.39 -25.10 -6.56
N SER A 267 17.24 -25.19 -7.59
CA SER A 267 18.47 -26.00 -7.51
C SER A 267 19.56 -25.43 -6.61
N SER A 268 19.54 -24.13 -6.36
CA SER A 268 20.49 -23.45 -5.45
C SER A 268 19.97 -23.32 -4.02
N VAL A 269 18.67 -23.54 -3.81
CA VAL A 269 18.00 -23.44 -2.50
C VAL A 269 17.10 -24.67 -2.28
N PRO A 270 17.70 -25.85 -2.05
CA PRO A 270 16.92 -27.05 -1.73
C PRO A 270 16.12 -26.88 -0.43
N ASP A 271 15.16 -27.77 -0.22
CA ASP A 271 14.43 -27.89 1.04
C ASP A 271 15.40 -27.99 2.24
N GLY A 272 15.12 -27.27 3.32
CA GLY A 272 16.00 -27.22 4.48
C GLY A 272 17.05 -26.09 4.46
N THR A 273 17.15 -25.33 3.36
CA THR A 273 18.18 -24.26 3.26
C THR A 273 17.99 -23.20 4.33
N ARG A 274 19.07 -22.87 5.04
CA ARG A 274 19.10 -21.81 6.07
C ARG A 274 19.75 -20.55 5.52
N MET A 275 19.17 -19.40 5.86
CA MET A 275 19.58 -18.09 5.36
C MET A 275 19.70 -17.10 6.51
N ILE A 276 20.73 -16.25 6.42
CA ILE A 276 20.95 -15.18 7.39
C ILE A 276 21.01 -13.86 6.63
N LEU A 277 20.08 -12.96 6.95
CA LEU A 277 20.17 -11.55 6.55
C LEU A 277 21.11 -10.84 7.52
N GLN A 278 22.31 -10.53 7.05
CA GLN A 278 23.33 -9.82 7.80
C GLN A 278 23.55 -8.45 7.16
N ARG A 279 22.88 -7.43 7.70
CA ARG A 279 22.87 -6.07 7.16
C ARG A 279 22.34 -6.05 5.71
N ASP A 280 23.18 -5.62 4.78
CA ASP A 280 22.94 -5.57 3.34
C ASP A 280 23.46 -6.83 2.63
N THR A 281 23.62 -7.95 3.32
CA THR A 281 24.17 -9.20 2.77
C THR A 281 23.28 -10.39 3.14
N LEU A 282 22.99 -11.25 2.16
CA LEU A 282 22.31 -12.53 2.39
C LEU A 282 23.34 -13.66 2.40
N LEU A 283 23.43 -14.38 3.51
CA LEU A 283 24.19 -15.62 3.62
C LEU A 283 23.25 -16.80 3.40
N VAL A 284 23.68 -17.80 2.64
CA VAL A 284 22.87 -18.99 2.31
C VAL A 284 23.68 -20.26 2.57
N MET A 285 23.11 -21.18 3.34
CA MET A 285 23.71 -22.48 3.65
C MET A 285 22.69 -23.59 3.36
N THR A 286 23.01 -24.42 2.36
CA THR A 286 22.05 -25.40 1.82
C THR A 286 21.97 -26.70 2.61
N ASP A 287 22.96 -26.98 3.45
CA ASP A 287 23.05 -28.19 4.29
C ASP A 287 24.12 -27.98 5.39
N GLU A 288 24.13 -28.82 6.42
CA GLU A 288 25.02 -28.74 7.60
C GLU A 288 26.52 -28.70 7.24
N ASP A 289 26.92 -29.46 6.23
CA ASP A 289 28.31 -29.56 5.76
C ASP A 289 28.65 -28.55 4.63
N ALA A 290 27.70 -27.73 4.19
CA ALA A 290 27.88 -26.84 3.05
C ALA A 290 28.76 -25.63 3.39
N ILE A 291 29.45 -25.09 2.38
CA ILE A 291 30.10 -23.78 2.52
C ILE A 291 29.04 -22.70 2.29
N PRO A 292 28.90 -21.71 3.19
CA PRO A 292 27.93 -20.64 2.97
C PRO A 292 28.24 -19.82 1.73
N ASP A 293 27.24 -19.66 0.87
CA ASP A 293 27.25 -18.68 -0.19
C ASP A 293 26.92 -17.30 0.38
N THR A 294 27.50 -16.25 -0.22
CA THR A 294 27.37 -14.87 0.26
C THR A 294 26.96 -13.96 -0.89
N PHE A 295 25.83 -13.27 -0.72
CA PHE A 295 25.26 -12.40 -1.73
C PHE A 295 25.17 -10.96 -1.19
N PRO A 296 26.02 -10.02 -1.65
CA PRO A 296 25.87 -8.61 -1.31
C PRO A 296 24.63 -8.05 -1.99
N LEU A 297 23.74 -7.42 -1.21
CA LEU A 297 22.47 -6.87 -1.66
C LEU A 297 22.55 -5.36 -1.92
N GLY A 298 23.47 -4.63 -1.27
CA GLY A 298 23.63 -3.17 -1.39
C GLY A 298 24.03 -2.65 -2.78
N GLY A 299 24.32 -3.55 -3.75
CA GLY A 299 24.68 -3.20 -5.12
C GLY A 299 23.71 -3.70 -6.18
N LEU A 300 22.51 -4.14 -5.79
CA LEU A 300 21.46 -4.54 -6.72
C LEU A 300 20.82 -3.30 -7.37
N ASP A 301 20.44 -3.42 -8.64
CA ASP A 301 19.68 -2.36 -9.32
C ASP A 301 18.23 -2.31 -8.78
N ASN A 302 17.69 -3.47 -8.40
CA ASN A 302 16.42 -3.62 -7.72
C ASN A 302 16.65 -4.28 -6.36
N ASN A 303 16.23 -3.62 -5.27
CA ASN A 303 16.34 -4.17 -3.90
C ASN A 303 15.30 -5.28 -3.65
N VAL A 304 15.41 -6.38 -4.40
CA VAL A 304 14.51 -7.52 -4.34
C VAL A 304 15.31 -8.81 -4.41
N VAL A 305 14.98 -9.75 -3.53
CA VAL A 305 15.42 -11.14 -3.59
C VAL A 305 14.22 -12.01 -3.93
N TRP A 306 14.37 -12.95 -4.85
CA TRP A 306 13.37 -13.97 -5.13
C TRP A 306 13.98 -15.37 -4.97
N ILE A 307 13.35 -16.18 -4.12
CA ILE A 307 13.77 -17.53 -3.78
C ILE A 307 12.74 -18.49 -4.39
N ASP A 308 13.17 -19.25 -5.40
CA ASP A 308 12.33 -20.19 -6.12
C ASP A 308 12.51 -21.61 -5.58
N ASN A 309 12.32 -21.81 -4.26
CA ASN A 309 12.57 -23.08 -3.57
C ASN A 309 11.59 -24.20 -3.97
N GLY A 310 10.45 -23.86 -4.57
CA GLY A 310 9.44 -24.79 -5.05
C GLY A 310 8.37 -25.10 -4.00
N VAL A 311 7.17 -25.39 -4.48
CA VAL A 311 5.98 -25.66 -3.66
C VAL A 311 6.23 -26.77 -2.65
N GLY A 312 5.96 -26.48 -1.38
CA GLY A 312 6.09 -27.42 -0.26
C GLY A 312 7.52 -27.62 0.27
N ASN A 313 8.53 -26.98 -0.32
CA ASN A 313 9.86 -26.91 0.29
C ASN A 313 9.93 -25.71 1.23
N THR A 314 10.76 -25.80 2.26
CA THR A 314 10.92 -24.77 3.28
C THR A 314 12.34 -24.20 3.24
N VAL A 315 12.41 -22.86 3.28
CA VAL A 315 13.66 -22.14 3.57
C VAL A 315 13.52 -21.41 4.89
N TYR A 316 14.62 -21.32 5.62
CA TYR A 316 14.68 -20.72 6.95
C TYR A 316 15.40 -19.38 6.87
N LEU A 317 14.84 -18.34 7.46
CA LEU A 317 15.42 -17.00 7.48
C LEU A 317 15.52 -16.48 8.91
N LYS A 318 16.62 -15.80 9.20
CA LYS A 318 16.81 -14.98 10.40
C LYS A 318 17.83 -13.87 10.15
N THR A 319 18.01 -12.99 11.12
CA THR A 319 19.16 -12.07 11.18
C THR A 319 20.30 -12.68 12.00
N GLU A 320 21.54 -12.21 11.81
CA GLU A 320 22.71 -12.77 12.50
C GLU A 320 22.68 -12.50 14.01
N GLU A 321 22.91 -13.55 14.79
CA GLU A 321 22.79 -13.54 16.25
C GLU A 321 24.15 -13.43 16.96
N HIS A 322 24.75 -12.22 16.92
CA HIS A 322 25.98 -11.91 17.66
C HIS A 322 25.72 -10.98 18.86
N SER A 323 26.75 -10.71 19.68
CA SER A 323 26.63 -10.01 20.98
C SER A 323 26.00 -8.60 20.93
N ASP A 324 25.82 -8.05 19.73
CA ASP A 324 25.04 -6.85 19.45
C ASP A 324 24.01 -7.16 18.33
N PHE A 325 23.06 -8.07 18.61
CA PHE A 325 22.09 -8.64 17.66
C PHE A 325 21.53 -7.62 16.64
N ARG A 326 21.18 -6.41 17.09
CA ARG A 326 20.64 -5.34 16.25
C ARG A 326 21.64 -4.75 15.24
N LEU A 327 22.95 -4.74 15.51
CA LEU A 327 23.96 -4.21 14.58
C LEU A 327 24.08 -5.01 13.27
N HIS A 328 23.48 -6.20 13.24
CA HIS A 328 23.42 -7.08 12.08
C HIS A 328 22.04 -7.10 11.42
N GLY A 329 21.06 -6.38 11.97
CA GLY A 329 19.75 -6.20 11.36
C GLY A 329 19.81 -5.38 10.07
N LEU A 330 18.66 -5.22 9.43
CA LEU A 330 18.51 -4.44 8.21
C LEU A 330 18.93 -2.97 8.46
N PRO A 331 19.86 -2.39 7.68
CA PRO A 331 20.31 -1.01 7.86
C PRO A 331 19.20 0.02 7.61
N ASP A 332 19.32 1.16 8.29
CA ASP A 332 18.37 2.29 8.24
C ASP A 332 18.19 2.86 6.83
N ASP A 333 19.13 2.68 5.91
CA ASP A 333 19.07 3.19 4.54
C ASP A 333 18.84 2.10 3.50
N PHE A 334 18.48 0.88 3.93
CA PHE A 334 18.43 -0.29 3.06
C PHE A 334 17.05 -0.97 3.07
N PRO A 335 16.10 -0.54 2.21
CA PRO A 335 14.86 -1.25 2.01
C PRO A 335 15.05 -2.54 1.22
N LEU A 336 14.26 -3.57 1.52
CA LEU A 336 14.35 -4.86 0.84
C LEU A 336 13.00 -5.57 0.77
N THR A 337 12.73 -6.24 -0.35
CA THR A 337 11.66 -7.26 -0.43
C THR A 337 12.27 -8.62 -0.74
N ILE A 338 11.88 -9.64 0.03
CA ILE A 338 12.22 -11.04 -0.21
C ILE A 338 10.95 -11.81 -0.55
N GLY A 339 10.88 -12.33 -1.77
CA GLY A 339 9.81 -13.21 -2.23
C GLY A 339 10.24 -14.68 -2.23
N VAL A 340 9.32 -15.59 -1.94
CA VAL A 340 9.54 -17.04 -1.84
C VAL A 340 8.43 -17.79 -2.58
N MET A 341 8.79 -18.79 -3.39
CA MET A 341 7.87 -19.71 -4.07
C MET A 341 7.86 -21.06 -3.34
N GLY A 342 7.09 -21.17 -2.26
CA GLY A 342 7.13 -22.26 -1.29
C GLY A 342 7.04 -21.73 0.13
N ASN A 343 7.46 -22.51 1.12
CA ASN A 343 7.36 -22.12 2.53
C ASN A 343 8.56 -21.27 2.97
N LEU A 344 8.30 -20.32 3.87
CA LEU A 344 9.32 -19.50 4.53
C LEU A 344 9.16 -19.62 6.04
N ALA A 345 10.20 -20.04 6.74
CA ALA A 345 10.19 -20.17 8.19
C ALA A 345 11.08 -19.11 8.85
N ALA A 346 10.54 -18.38 9.83
CA ALA A 346 11.33 -17.57 10.74
C ALA A 346 12.07 -18.51 11.70
N SER A 347 13.38 -18.61 11.53
CA SER A 347 14.28 -19.50 12.30
C SER A 347 14.93 -18.84 13.51
N GLY A 348 14.52 -17.62 13.80
CA GLY A 348 15.05 -16.76 14.84
C GLY A 348 14.62 -15.33 14.57
N PRO A 349 15.16 -14.35 15.30
CA PRO A 349 14.76 -12.97 15.13
C PRO A 349 15.10 -12.43 13.75
N ILE A 350 14.21 -11.62 13.20
CA ILE A 350 14.46 -10.81 12.00
C ILE A 350 14.38 -9.37 12.46
N LEU A 351 15.49 -8.63 12.42
CA LEU A 351 15.56 -7.34 13.11
C LEU A 351 15.92 -6.19 12.16
N TYR A 352 15.36 -5.03 12.42
CA TYR A 352 15.90 -3.74 11.97
C TYR A 352 17.08 -3.33 12.84
N GLN A 353 18.03 -2.62 12.23
CA GLN A 353 19.17 -2.05 12.96
C GLN A 353 18.73 -0.90 13.89
N ASN A 354 17.85 -0.03 13.41
CA ASN A 354 17.29 1.08 14.17
C ASN A 354 15.85 0.78 14.62
N ILE A 355 15.68 0.76 15.94
CA ILE A 355 14.42 0.48 16.62
C ILE A 355 13.51 1.71 16.75
N ASP A 356 14.04 2.90 16.48
CA ASP A 356 13.24 4.12 16.46
C ASP A 356 12.49 4.21 15.13
N LEU A 357 11.28 3.66 15.12
CA LEU A 357 10.38 3.71 13.97
C LEU A 357 9.78 5.11 13.74
N THR A 358 10.09 6.07 14.61
CA THR A 358 9.67 7.48 14.44
C THR A 358 10.79 8.38 13.91
N ASP A 359 11.97 7.80 13.68
CA ASP A 359 13.08 8.48 13.03
C ASP A 359 12.82 8.61 11.52
N ASP A 360 12.71 9.85 11.05
CA ASP A 360 12.43 10.16 9.64
C ASP A 360 13.57 9.69 8.70
N ASP A 361 14.80 9.52 9.22
CA ASP A 361 15.94 9.01 8.46
C ASP A 361 15.95 7.47 8.38
N ASN A 362 15.12 6.79 9.20
CA ASN A 362 15.01 5.33 9.19
C ASN A 362 14.11 4.88 8.04
N LYS A 363 14.76 4.56 6.93
CA LYS A 363 14.21 4.00 5.69
C LYS A 363 14.34 2.47 5.61
N GLY A 364 14.92 1.79 6.59
CA GLY A 364 15.02 0.34 6.62
C GLY A 364 13.64 -0.30 6.79
N ILE A 365 13.11 -0.89 5.72
CA ILE A 365 11.84 -1.63 5.71
C ILE A 365 12.02 -2.95 4.97
N LEU A 366 11.61 -4.05 5.61
CA LEU A 366 11.62 -5.39 5.04
C LEU A 366 10.21 -5.85 4.68
N GLY A 367 10.03 -6.31 3.45
CA GLY A 367 8.84 -7.03 3.00
C GLY A 367 9.16 -8.50 2.75
N LEU A 368 8.33 -9.40 3.26
CA LEU A 368 8.38 -10.83 2.98
C LEU A 368 7.12 -11.21 2.19
N VAL A 369 7.28 -11.89 1.06
CA VAL A 369 6.17 -12.33 0.21
C VAL A 369 6.28 -13.83 -0.01
N VAL A 370 5.26 -14.58 0.42
CA VAL A 370 5.18 -16.03 0.30
C VAL A 370 4.08 -16.39 -0.70
N VAL A 371 4.45 -17.14 -1.73
CA VAL A 371 3.57 -17.59 -2.82
C VAL A 371 3.58 -19.11 -2.87
N GLU A 372 2.39 -19.73 -3.02
CA GLU A 372 2.24 -21.19 -3.05
C GLU A 372 2.86 -21.91 -1.83
N GLY A 373 2.81 -21.29 -0.64
CA GLY A 373 3.31 -21.84 0.60
C GLY A 373 2.91 -21.07 1.84
N ASP A 374 3.40 -21.54 2.98
CA ASP A 374 3.09 -21.05 4.32
C ASP A 374 4.24 -20.20 4.88
N PHE A 375 3.91 -19.31 5.83
CA PHE A 375 4.88 -18.67 6.68
C PHE A 375 4.91 -19.36 8.05
N TYR A 376 6.04 -19.96 8.40
CA TYR A 376 6.18 -20.72 9.63
C TYR A 376 6.96 -19.98 10.72
N ILE A 377 6.58 -20.25 11.96
CA ILE A 377 7.50 -20.17 13.10
C ILE A 377 8.24 -21.50 13.15
N ALA A 378 9.55 -21.48 12.92
CA ALA A 378 10.34 -22.70 12.76
C ALA A 378 10.31 -23.58 14.02
N ASP A 379 10.30 -24.89 13.83
CA ASP A 379 10.54 -25.87 14.91
C ASP A 379 12.00 -25.78 15.33
N ASP A 380 12.24 -25.43 16.59
CA ASP A 380 13.57 -25.41 17.20
C ASP A 380 13.91 -26.83 17.71
N PRO A 381 14.87 -27.52 17.08
CA PRO A 381 15.31 -28.84 17.49
C PRO A 381 15.82 -28.91 18.94
N ASP A 382 16.41 -27.84 19.49
CA ASP A 382 16.92 -27.83 20.87
C ASP A 382 15.81 -27.98 21.91
N MET A 383 14.56 -27.68 21.55
CA MET A 383 13.42 -27.88 22.45
C MET A 383 13.11 -29.36 22.73
N TRP A 384 13.44 -30.27 21.80
CA TRP A 384 12.98 -31.66 21.88
C TRP A 384 14.05 -32.72 21.57
N ASP A 385 15.03 -32.41 20.72
CA ASP A 385 16.18 -33.25 20.40
C ASP A 385 17.38 -32.38 19.97
N PRO A 386 18.16 -31.85 20.92
CA PRO A 386 19.31 -30.97 20.63
C PRO A 386 20.45 -31.67 19.87
N THR A 387 20.31 -32.97 19.55
CA THR A 387 21.24 -33.67 18.67
C THR A 387 20.90 -33.55 17.18
N ARG A 388 19.78 -32.89 16.86
CA ARG A 388 19.31 -32.64 15.49
C ARG A 388 19.61 -31.24 14.97
N GLU A 389 20.18 -30.39 15.81
CA GLU A 389 20.70 -29.11 15.35
C GLU A 389 21.92 -29.33 14.45
N TRP A 390 22.19 -28.37 13.55
CA TRP A 390 23.33 -28.44 12.62
C TRP A 390 24.70 -28.38 13.34
N ASP A 391 24.77 -28.13 14.66
CA ASP A 391 25.87 -28.63 15.51
C ASP A 391 25.55 -28.48 17.03
N THR A 392 26.28 -29.20 17.88
CA THR A 392 26.09 -29.28 19.35
C THR A 392 26.86 -28.23 20.18
N GLY A 393 27.08 -27.03 19.64
CA GLY A 393 27.87 -25.98 20.29
C GLY A 393 27.13 -24.65 20.43
N MET A 394 26.97 -24.15 21.66
CA MET A 394 26.47 -22.79 21.92
C MET A 394 27.15 -21.79 20.97
N PHE A 395 26.35 -20.96 20.29
CA PHE A 395 26.74 -19.85 19.39
C PHE A 395 27.00 -20.20 17.91
N ASN A 396 26.43 -21.28 17.37
CA ASN A 396 26.46 -21.49 15.93
C ASN A 396 25.35 -20.72 15.23
N LYS A 397 25.77 -19.72 14.45
CA LYS A 397 24.89 -18.77 13.76
C LYS A 397 23.82 -19.38 12.86
N TRP A 398 23.98 -20.65 12.47
CA TRP A 398 23.06 -21.35 11.57
C TRP A 398 21.95 -22.09 12.29
N ASP A 399 22.01 -22.21 13.62
CA ASP A 399 21.03 -22.97 14.39
C ASP A 399 19.63 -22.35 14.28
N ILE A 400 18.57 -23.16 14.37
CA ILE A 400 17.21 -22.63 14.50
C ILE A 400 16.98 -22.30 15.97
N SER A 401 16.73 -21.04 16.26
CA SER A 401 16.60 -20.53 17.63
C SER A 401 15.27 -19.80 17.78
N THR A 402 14.22 -20.54 18.09
CA THR A 402 12.87 -19.99 18.33
C THR A 402 12.33 -20.37 19.71
N GLY A 403 13.01 -21.26 20.44
CA GLY A 403 12.59 -21.74 21.74
C GLY A 403 12.80 -20.74 22.89
N SER A 404 12.14 -21.03 24.01
CA SER A 404 12.23 -20.20 25.23
C SER A 404 13.57 -20.28 25.95
N ASN A 405 14.43 -21.23 25.57
CA ASN A 405 15.82 -21.29 26.07
C ASN A 405 16.67 -20.17 25.48
N ASP A 406 16.46 -19.83 24.21
CA ASP A 406 17.17 -18.79 23.49
C ASP A 406 16.50 -17.43 23.67
N TYR A 407 15.17 -17.41 23.57
CA TYR A 407 14.35 -16.21 23.61
C TYR A 407 13.28 -16.29 24.71
N PRO A 408 13.66 -16.24 26.00
CA PRO A 408 12.74 -16.41 27.13
C PRO A 408 11.66 -15.33 27.23
N TYR A 409 11.81 -14.23 26.50
CA TYR A 409 10.89 -13.10 26.47
C TYR A 409 10.15 -12.94 25.14
N GLY A 410 10.41 -13.82 24.16
CA GLY A 410 9.79 -13.75 22.83
C GLY A 410 10.78 -13.53 21.69
N VAL A 411 10.31 -13.87 20.49
CA VAL A 411 11.02 -13.72 19.21
C VAL A 411 10.43 -12.53 18.48
N GLU A 412 11.29 -11.66 17.96
CA GLU A 412 10.88 -10.45 17.25
C GLU A 412 11.15 -10.57 15.74
N VAL A 413 10.17 -10.18 14.94
CA VAL A 413 10.17 -10.25 13.48
C VAL A 413 9.77 -8.89 12.91
N ASP A 414 10.77 -8.10 12.58
CA ASP A 414 10.69 -6.76 12.01
C ASP A 414 10.52 -6.83 10.49
N CYS A 415 9.27 -6.98 10.04
CA CYS A 415 8.93 -6.95 8.63
C CYS A 415 7.42 -6.81 8.39
N VAL A 416 7.07 -6.59 7.13
CA VAL A 416 5.72 -6.79 6.60
C VAL A 416 5.66 -8.15 5.93
N ILE A 417 4.80 -9.05 6.43
CA ILE A 417 4.66 -10.42 5.94
C ILE A 417 3.42 -10.49 5.04
N MET A 418 3.54 -11.05 3.84
CA MET A 418 2.42 -11.37 2.96
C MET A 418 2.41 -12.85 2.61
N VAL A 419 1.30 -13.55 2.86
CA VAL A 419 1.11 -14.97 2.53
C VAL A 419 -0.12 -15.12 1.66
N LEU A 420 0.05 -15.46 0.38
CA LEU A 420 -1.03 -15.36 -0.62
C LEU A 420 -1.98 -16.56 -0.68
N GLU A 421 -1.58 -17.74 -0.23
CA GLU A 421 -2.39 -18.97 -0.35
C GLU A 421 -2.32 -19.91 0.87
N GLY A 422 -1.27 -19.78 1.68
CA GLY A 422 -1.02 -20.62 2.85
C GLY A 422 -1.37 -19.95 4.18
N PHE A 423 -0.79 -20.48 5.25
CA PHE A 423 -1.05 -20.08 6.63
C PHE A 423 0.13 -19.33 7.25
N LEU A 424 -0.16 -18.53 8.26
CA LEU A 424 0.80 -18.17 9.29
C LEU A 424 0.61 -19.13 10.49
N GLU A 425 1.59 -20.01 10.76
CA GLU A 425 1.47 -21.03 11.83
C GLU A 425 2.81 -21.54 12.37
N CYS A 426 2.77 -22.40 13.39
CA CYS A 426 3.95 -23.18 13.80
C CYS A 426 4.26 -24.26 12.76
N GLU A 427 5.54 -24.42 12.40
CA GLU A 427 5.99 -25.52 11.53
C GLU A 427 5.58 -26.90 12.07
N VAL A 428 5.72 -27.10 13.38
CA VAL A 428 5.33 -28.33 14.07
C VAL A 428 4.42 -28.01 15.26
N PHE A 429 3.14 -28.35 15.15
CA PHE A 429 2.15 -28.12 16.20
C PHE A 429 2.02 -29.30 17.18
N LEU A 430 3.12 -29.64 17.86
CA LEU A 430 3.18 -30.69 18.89
C LEU A 430 3.66 -30.11 20.23
N LYS A 431 2.97 -30.39 21.34
CA LYS A 431 3.32 -29.81 22.66
C LYS A 431 4.80 -29.96 23.08
N SER A 432 5.50 -31.02 22.64
CA SER A 432 6.92 -31.22 22.96
C SER A 432 7.87 -30.37 22.12
N HIS A 433 7.38 -29.77 21.04
CA HIS A 433 8.09 -28.90 20.10
C HIS A 433 7.75 -27.43 20.32
N LEU A 434 6.97 -27.11 21.37
CA LEU A 434 6.49 -25.75 21.61
C LEU A 434 7.04 -25.23 22.93
N PRO A 435 7.47 -23.95 22.99
CA PRO A 435 7.94 -23.35 24.22
C PRO A 435 6.86 -23.38 25.30
N ASN A 436 7.29 -23.62 26.54
CA ASN A 436 6.43 -23.63 27.72
C ASN A 436 7.13 -22.92 28.90
N PRO A 437 6.56 -21.86 29.47
CA PRO A 437 5.32 -21.19 29.04
C PRO A 437 5.43 -20.66 27.60
N ALA A 438 4.28 -20.40 26.97
CA ALA A 438 4.25 -19.74 25.67
C ALA A 438 5.00 -18.40 25.74
N ILE A 439 5.73 -18.08 24.67
CA ILE A 439 6.49 -16.82 24.53
C ILE A 439 5.83 -15.93 23.48
N ASP A 440 6.21 -14.67 23.43
CA ASP A 440 5.67 -13.73 22.44
C ASP A 440 6.33 -13.93 21.07
N LEU A 441 5.55 -13.83 20.00
CA LEU A 441 6.04 -13.56 18.65
C LEU A 441 5.66 -12.12 18.32
N GLU A 442 6.60 -11.19 18.48
CA GLU A 442 6.37 -9.78 18.18
C GLU A 442 6.66 -9.50 16.70
N ILE A 443 5.62 -9.21 15.92
CA ILE A 443 5.74 -8.76 14.54
C ILE A 443 5.74 -7.23 14.55
N VAL A 444 6.88 -6.63 14.25
CA VAL A 444 7.02 -5.17 14.11
C VAL A 444 6.86 -4.79 12.65
N GLY A 445 5.66 -4.31 12.31
CA GLY A 445 5.23 -4.09 10.93
C GLY A 445 3.77 -4.50 10.75
N GLY A 446 3.55 -5.55 9.96
CA GLY A 446 2.21 -6.10 9.75
C GLY A 446 2.22 -7.46 9.06
N TYR A 447 1.11 -8.19 9.17
CA TYR A 447 0.92 -9.45 8.47
C TYR A 447 -0.37 -9.43 7.64
N ILE A 448 -0.24 -9.81 6.38
CA ILE A 448 -1.25 -9.80 5.32
C ILE A 448 -1.38 -11.23 4.81
N ILE A 449 -2.34 -11.98 5.34
CA ILE A 449 -2.37 -13.42 5.18
C ILE A 449 -3.68 -13.91 4.60
N GLU A 450 -3.59 -15.03 3.89
CA GLU A 450 -4.76 -15.77 3.42
C GLU A 450 -5.55 -16.29 4.62
N GLU A 451 -4.89 -16.97 5.56
CA GLU A 451 -5.52 -17.49 6.78
C GLU A 451 -4.51 -17.59 7.93
N GLU A 452 -4.97 -17.36 9.17
CA GLU A 452 -4.17 -17.60 10.38
C GLU A 452 -4.31 -19.07 10.80
N GLY A 453 -3.20 -19.78 10.92
CA GLY A 453 -3.16 -21.15 11.42
C GLY A 453 -2.90 -21.20 12.93
N TYR A 454 -2.37 -22.31 13.43
CA TYR A 454 -2.19 -22.48 14.87
C TYR A 454 -0.78 -22.07 15.33
N THR A 455 -0.71 -21.04 16.19
CA THR A 455 0.55 -20.56 16.78
C THR A 455 0.69 -20.91 18.27
N THR A 456 -0.43 -21.09 18.98
CA THR A 456 -0.46 -21.34 20.42
C THR A 456 -1.47 -22.42 20.82
N ILE A 457 -1.19 -23.12 21.92
CA ILE A 457 -2.10 -24.07 22.59
C ILE A 457 -2.28 -23.64 24.04
N ALA A 458 -3.52 -23.50 24.48
CA ALA A 458 -3.86 -23.42 25.89
C ALA A 458 -4.38 -24.77 26.40
N ASP A 459 -3.86 -25.28 27.52
CA ASP A 459 -4.45 -26.44 28.19
C ASP A 459 -5.59 -25.98 29.11
N PRO A 460 -6.84 -26.39 28.82
CA PRO A 460 -8.00 -25.91 29.55
C PRO A 460 -8.05 -26.39 31.01
N TRP A 461 -7.22 -27.35 31.42
CA TRP A 461 -7.20 -27.91 32.77
C TRP A 461 -6.11 -27.34 33.65
N SER A 462 -4.90 -27.11 33.11
CA SER A 462 -3.80 -26.51 33.87
C SER A 462 -3.76 -24.99 33.75
N GLY A 463 -4.33 -24.41 32.68
CA GLY A 463 -4.17 -22.99 32.36
C GLY A 463 -2.80 -22.65 31.78
N ASP A 464 -1.96 -23.66 31.58
CA ASP A 464 -0.66 -23.53 30.93
C ASP A 464 -0.86 -23.23 29.43
N THR A 465 0.09 -22.49 28.86
CA THR A 465 0.12 -22.16 27.44
C THR A 465 1.43 -22.66 26.84
N TRP A 466 1.35 -23.17 25.61
CA TRP A 466 2.49 -23.64 24.82
C TRP A 466 2.48 -22.94 23.46
N GLY A 467 3.64 -22.62 22.93
CA GLY A 467 3.78 -22.03 21.60
C GLY A 467 4.02 -20.53 21.64
N TYR A 468 3.55 -19.85 20.60
CA TYR A 468 3.85 -18.46 20.35
C TYR A 468 2.57 -17.62 20.39
N MET A 469 2.58 -16.57 21.21
CA MET A 469 1.50 -15.59 21.27
C MET A 469 1.81 -14.48 20.27
N THR A 470 1.06 -14.43 19.17
CA THR A 470 1.25 -13.41 18.13
C THR A 470 0.88 -12.03 18.66
N LEU A 471 1.83 -11.09 18.62
CA LEU A 471 1.65 -9.68 18.93
C LEU A 471 2.05 -8.87 17.70
N CYS A 472 1.19 -7.96 17.24
CA CYS A 472 1.54 -7.06 16.14
C CYS A 472 1.71 -5.64 16.65
N LYS A 473 2.94 -5.12 16.51
CA LYS A 473 3.28 -3.73 16.76
C LYS A 473 3.42 -3.00 15.43
N TYR A 474 2.49 -2.08 15.18
CA TYR A 474 2.45 -1.40 13.90
C TYR A 474 3.66 -0.47 13.73
N ASP A 475 4.32 -0.59 12.58
CA ASP A 475 5.33 0.36 12.13
C ASP A 475 4.63 1.58 11.49
N PRO A 476 4.60 2.75 12.13
CA PRO A 476 3.85 3.91 11.66
C PRO A 476 4.36 4.42 10.30
N ARG A 477 5.61 4.11 9.93
CA ARG A 477 6.17 4.47 8.63
C ARG A 477 5.37 3.83 7.51
N LEU A 478 4.74 2.67 7.74
CA LEU A 478 3.97 1.94 6.73
C LEU A 478 2.73 2.67 6.21
N MET A 479 2.29 3.73 6.89
CA MET A 479 1.25 4.63 6.39
C MET A 479 1.71 5.45 5.18
N THR A 480 3.01 5.68 5.10
CA THR A 480 3.63 6.56 4.12
C THR A 480 4.82 5.90 3.44
N MET A 481 5.12 4.62 3.70
CA MET A 481 6.26 3.86 3.21
C MET A 481 5.89 2.40 3.01
N HIS A 482 6.44 1.73 2.01
CA HIS A 482 6.24 0.30 1.82
C HIS A 482 7.48 -0.38 1.25
N PRO A 483 7.69 -1.68 1.52
CA PRO A 483 8.83 -2.37 0.94
C PRO A 483 8.87 -2.23 -0.59
N PRO A 484 10.07 -2.20 -1.20
CA PRO A 484 10.25 -1.91 -2.61
C PRO A 484 9.71 -3.08 -3.44
N PHE A 485 8.98 -2.81 -4.51
CA PHE A 485 8.31 -3.86 -5.33
C PHE A 485 7.38 -4.78 -4.53
N PHE A 486 6.92 -4.36 -3.35
CA PHE A 486 5.95 -5.12 -2.56
C PHE A 486 4.58 -5.12 -3.26
N PRO A 487 3.83 -6.24 -3.25
CA PRO A 487 2.59 -6.32 -3.98
C PRO A 487 1.53 -5.32 -3.49
N GLN A 488 0.73 -4.81 -4.43
CA GLN A 488 -0.29 -3.79 -4.20
C GLN A 488 -1.69 -4.40 -4.27
N THR A 489 -2.67 -3.70 -3.70
CA THR A 489 -4.09 -4.11 -3.69
C THR A 489 -4.78 -4.03 -5.05
N GLY A 490 -4.11 -3.44 -6.06
CA GLY A 490 -4.74 -3.08 -7.33
C GLY A 490 -5.75 -1.93 -7.23
N LEU A 491 -6.05 -1.45 -6.02
CA LEU A 491 -6.81 -0.24 -5.79
C LEU A 491 -5.88 0.97 -5.88
N TRP A 492 -6.42 2.09 -6.33
CA TRP A 492 -5.68 3.34 -6.43
C TRP A 492 -6.47 4.46 -5.77
N ASP A 493 -5.77 5.25 -4.97
CA ASP A 493 -6.27 6.44 -4.32
C ASP A 493 -5.87 7.67 -5.14
N THR A 494 -6.77 8.66 -5.20
CA THR A 494 -6.50 9.97 -5.77
C THR A 494 -6.26 10.95 -4.63
N ALA A 495 -5.02 11.39 -4.45
CA ALA A 495 -4.63 12.21 -3.31
C ALA A 495 -5.13 13.66 -3.43
N TYR A 496 -5.12 14.21 -4.64
CA TYR A 496 -5.68 15.52 -4.93
C TYR A 496 -6.18 15.65 -6.36
N TRP A 497 -6.96 16.71 -6.59
CA TRP A 497 -7.40 17.17 -7.90
C TRP A 497 -7.25 18.69 -7.96
N ASP A 498 -6.27 19.17 -8.71
CA ASP A 498 -5.84 20.58 -8.71
C ASP A 498 -6.03 21.21 -10.09
N GLU A 499 -6.67 22.37 -10.14
CA GLU A 499 -6.87 23.14 -11.37
C GLU A 499 -5.68 24.06 -11.61
N ARG A 500 -4.99 23.89 -12.74
CA ARG A 500 -3.77 24.63 -13.09
C ARG A 500 -3.97 25.44 -14.38
N PRO A 501 -4.70 26.57 -14.33
CA PRO A 501 -5.05 27.34 -15.53
C PRO A 501 -3.85 28.03 -16.21
N GLU A 502 -2.73 28.18 -15.51
CA GLU A 502 -1.50 28.79 -16.05
C GLU A 502 -0.61 27.77 -16.78
N MET A 503 -0.92 26.46 -16.70
CA MET A 503 -0.13 25.39 -17.32
C MET A 503 -0.09 25.56 -18.86
N ASN A 504 1.05 25.26 -19.48
CA ASN A 504 1.30 25.48 -20.91
C ASN A 504 2.13 24.35 -21.57
N ASP A 505 2.28 24.44 -22.89
CA ASP A 505 3.04 23.50 -23.75
C ASP A 505 4.35 24.11 -24.29
N SER A 506 4.95 25.08 -23.59
CA SER A 506 6.06 25.91 -24.10
C SER A 506 7.30 25.14 -24.56
N GLY A 507 7.46 23.89 -24.10
CA GLY A 507 8.60 23.02 -24.42
C GLY A 507 9.92 23.51 -23.84
N ASP A 508 9.89 24.56 -23.01
CA ASP A 508 11.04 25.05 -22.27
C ASP A 508 11.11 24.30 -20.92
N PRO A 509 12.10 23.43 -20.71
CA PRO A 509 12.25 22.70 -19.45
C PRO A 509 12.57 23.61 -18.25
N LEU A 510 12.83 24.90 -18.45
CA LEU A 510 13.00 25.89 -17.38
C LEU A 510 11.71 26.67 -17.05
N ASP A 511 10.66 26.50 -17.85
CA ASP A 511 9.37 27.14 -17.62
C ASP A 511 8.58 26.36 -16.56
N LYS A 512 8.37 26.98 -15.40
CA LYS A 512 7.66 26.35 -14.26
C LYS A 512 6.20 26.04 -14.56
N ASP A 513 5.64 26.62 -15.61
CA ASP A 513 4.27 26.39 -16.03
C ASP A 513 4.19 25.38 -17.19
N TRP A 514 5.33 24.90 -17.71
CA TRP A 514 5.34 23.83 -18.71
C TRP A 514 4.78 22.53 -18.13
N ILE A 515 3.91 21.86 -18.89
CA ILE A 515 3.27 20.60 -18.47
C ILE A 515 4.28 19.49 -18.15
N GLY A 516 5.47 19.49 -18.76
CA GLY A 516 6.54 18.54 -18.45
C GLY A 516 7.57 19.04 -17.43
N TYR A 517 7.39 20.22 -16.84
CA TYR A 517 8.35 20.77 -15.88
C TYR A 517 8.33 19.95 -14.61
N ASP A 518 9.47 19.43 -14.18
CA ASP A 518 9.60 18.78 -12.89
C ASP A 518 9.44 19.82 -11.78
N ARG A 519 8.25 19.86 -11.16
CA ARG A 519 7.85 20.90 -10.21
C ARG A 519 8.27 20.61 -8.78
N ILE A 520 8.70 19.39 -8.52
CA ILE A 520 8.89 18.85 -7.18
C ILE A 520 10.36 19.02 -6.78
#